data_AF-A0A5K7X981-F1
#
_entry.id   AF-A0A5K7X981-F1
#
_cell.length_a   1.000
_cell.length_b   1.000
_cell.length_c   1.000
_cell.angle_alpha   90.00
_cell.angle_beta   90.00
_cell.angle_gamma   90.00
#
_symmetry.space_group_name_H-M   'P 1'
#
loop_
_entity.id
_entity.type
_entity.pdbx_description
1 polymer ?
#
loop_
_entity_poly.entity_id
_entity_poly.type
_entity_poly.pdbx_seq_one_letter_code
_entity_poly.pdbx_strand_id
1 'polypeptide(L)'
;MVSRIMTIRLSSGLKIELDPVEWPEIGSACRTSVQHGGYVAEKLIVRRHDDGRTLIYIDADPGADILVQGDIFPSRIRELESYVLRFSESHGLPEWVAEKCVESIRG
;
A
#
# COMPACT_ATOMS: atom_id res chain seq x y z
N MET A 1 -10.58 5.79 20.51
CA MET A 1 -9.71 6.19 19.39
C MET A 1 -10.59 6.15 18.16
N VAL A 2 -10.82 7.29 17.48
CA VAL A 2 -11.70 7.32 16.30
C VAL A 2 -10.89 6.72 15.15
N SER A 3 -11.24 5.51 14.70
CA SER A 3 -10.63 4.94 13.50
C SER A 3 -11.09 5.79 12.31
N ARG A 4 -10.15 6.44 11.62
CA ARG A 4 -10.48 7.19 10.41
C ARG A 4 -10.57 6.17 9.29
N ILE A 5 -11.79 5.90 8.84
CA ILE A 5 -12.05 5.08 7.66
C ILE A 5 -11.24 5.65 6.49
N MET A 6 -10.42 4.78 5.89
CA MET A 6 -9.60 5.12 4.74
C MET A 6 -10.39 4.86 3.47
N THR A 7 -10.37 5.82 2.53
CA THR A 7 -10.91 5.60 1.19
C THR A 7 -9.77 5.33 0.22
N ILE A 8 -9.78 4.15 -0.42
CA ILE A 8 -8.78 3.75 -1.40
C ILE A 8 -9.44 3.55 -2.76
N ARG A 9 -8.84 4.09 -3.81
CA ARG A 9 -9.21 3.77 -5.19
C ARG A 9 -8.32 2.64 -5.70
N LEU A 10 -8.96 1.52 -6.04
CA LEU A 10 -8.29 0.36 -6.62
C LEU A 10 -7.89 0.62 -8.08
N SER A 11 -6.93 -0.16 -8.58
CA SER A 11 -6.53 -0.14 -10.01
C SER A 11 -7.71 -0.40 -10.96
N SER A 12 -8.70 -1.17 -10.51
CA SER A 12 -9.96 -1.42 -11.23
C SER A 12 -10.88 -0.19 -11.35
N GLY A 13 -10.56 0.91 -10.68
CA GLY A 13 -11.40 2.10 -10.58
C GLY A 13 -12.44 2.04 -9.46
N LEU A 14 -12.60 0.90 -8.78
CA LEU A 14 -13.48 0.78 -7.61
C LEU A 14 -12.95 1.61 -6.44
N LYS A 15 -13.86 2.21 -5.69
CA LYS A 15 -13.55 2.83 -4.41
C LYS A 15 -13.96 1.89 -3.29
N ILE A 16 -13.07 1.72 -2.33
CA ILE A 16 -13.32 0.93 -1.13
C ILE A 16 -13.08 1.78 0.11
N GLU A 17 -13.82 1.45 1.15
CA GLU A 17 -13.65 1.99 2.49
C GLU A 17 -13.05 0.89 3.36
N LEU A 18 -12.06 1.27 4.17
CA LEU A 18 -11.29 0.34 4.99
C LEU A 18 -11.10 0.90 6.39
N ASP A 19 -11.37 0.07 7.41
CA ASP A 19 -10.95 0.35 8.77
C ASP A 19 -9.50 -0.18 8.98
N PRO A 20 -8.52 0.69 9.28
CA PRO A 20 -7.15 0.28 9.59
C PRO A 20 -7.03 -0.73 10.73
N VAL A 21 -8.02 -0.78 11.63
CA VAL A 21 -8.06 -1.75 12.75
C VAL A 21 -8.38 -3.15 12.23
N GLU A 22 -9.30 -3.27 11.27
CA GLU A 22 -9.64 -4.55 10.64
C GLU A 22 -8.57 -4.98 9.60
N TRP A 23 -7.81 -4.02 9.09
CA TRP A 23 -6.76 -4.23 8.08
C TRP A 23 -5.40 -3.77 8.62
N PRO A 24 -4.79 -4.46 9.60
CA PRO A 24 -3.48 -4.07 10.13
C PRO A 24 -2.40 -4.03 9.06
N GLU A 25 -1.46 -3.09 9.20
CA GLU A 25 -0.24 -2.99 8.39
C GLU A 25 0.67 -4.18 8.72
N ILE A 26 1.08 -4.92 7.68
CA ILE A 26 2.02 -6.03 7.81
C ILE A 26 3.37 -5.73 7.14
N GLY A 27 3.46 -4.67 6.35
CA GLY A 27 4.71 -4.22 5.79
C GLY A 27 4.59 -2.88 5.11
N SER A 28 5.68 -2.12 5.10
CA SER A 28 5.73 -0.86 4.38
C SER A 28 7.14 -0.41 4.02
N ALA A 29 7.23 0.46 3.03
CA ALA A 29 8.44 1.18 2.68
C ALA A 29 8.10 2.58 2.21
N CYS A 30 8.96 3.54 2.52
CA CYS A 30 8.76 4.95 2.16
C CYS A 30 9.86 5.41 1.21
N ARG A 31 9.45 6.15 0.18
CA ARG A 31 10.34 6.93 -0.67
C ARG A 31 10.03 8.41 -0.45
N THR A 32 11.06 9.16 -0.10
CA THR A 32 11.00 10.62 -0.15
C THR A 32 11.63 11.08 -1.47
N SER A 33 10.89 11.87 -2.24
CA SER A 33 11.44 12.54 -3.43
C SER A 33 11.18 14.05 -3.34
N VAL A 34 12.03 14.83 -4.00
CA VAL A 34 11.82 16.28 -4.13
C VAL A 34 11.16 16.55 -5.46
N GLN A 35 9.93 17.07 -5.45
CA GLN A 35 9.22 17.50 -6.65
C GLN A 35 8.71 18.93 -6.47
N HIS A 36 8.83 19.77 -7.51
CA HIS A 36 8.30 21.14 -7.54
C HIS A 36 8.69 22.02 -6.33
N GLY A 37 9.86 21.77 -5.72
CA GLY A 37 10.33 22.51 -4.53
C GLY A 37 9.75 22.03 -3.19
N GLY A 38 9.03 20.91 -3.16
CA GLY A 38 8.52 20.26 -1.94
C GLY A 38 8.99 18.80 -1.79
N TYR A 39 8.79 18.23 -0.60
CA TYR A 39 9.02 16.81 -0.32
C TYR A 39 7.73 16.02 -0.55
N VAL A 40 7.77 15.03 -1.43
CA VAL A 40 6.70 14.03 -1.61
C VAL A 40 7.15 12.74 -0.94
N ALA A 41 6.36 12.25 0.01
CA ALA A 41 6.56 10.96 0.64
C ALA A 41 5.56 9.97 0.04
N GLU A 42 6.04 9.04 -0.78
CA GLU A 42 5.26 7.92 -1.28
C GLU A 42 5.50 6.72 -0.38
N LYS A 43 4.47 6.23 0.29
CA LYS A 43 4.54 5.03 1.15
C LYS A 43 3.87 3.87 0.45
N LEU A 44 4.64 2.85 0.09
CA LEU A 44 4.13 1.54 -0.31
C LEU A 44 3.70 0.80 0.97
N ILE A 45 2.44 0.39 1.04
CA ILE A 45 1.86 -0.22 2.24
C ILE A 45 1.17 -1.53 1.88
N VAL A 46 1.40 -2.54 2.70
CA VAL A 46 0.73 -3.84 2.63
C VAL A 46 -0.04 -4.06 3.92
N ARG A 47 -1.33 -4.33 3.80
CA ARG A 47 -2.25 -4.65 4.91
C ARG A 47 -2.85 -6.03 4.72
N ARG A 48 -3.15 -6.72 5.82
CA ARG A 48 -3.80 -8.03 5.79
C ARG A 48 -5.01 -8.03 6.69
N HIS A 49 -6.13 -8.49 6.15
CA HIS A 49 -7.35 -8.70 6.90
C HIS A 49 -7.37 -10.10 7.54
N ASP A 50 -8.15 -10.27 8.60
CA ASP A 50 -8.25 -11.53 9.35
C ASP A 50 -8.78 -12.71 8.50
N ASP A 51 -9.55 -12.43 7.45
CA ASP A 51 -9.99 -13.45 6.48
C ASP A 51 -8.89 -13.88 5.49
N GLY A 52 -7.68 -13.32 5.61
CA GLY A 52 -6.51 -13.64 4.81
C GLY A 52 -6.38 -12.86 3.50
N ARG A 53 -7.32 -11.97 3.17
CA ARG A 53 -7.14 -11.04 2.05
C ARG A 53 -5.98 -10.09 2.33
N THR A 54 -5.28 -9.71 1.26
CA THR A 54 -4.15 -8.78 1.34
C THR A 54 -4.40 -7.59 0.44
N LEU A 55 -4.14 -6.40 0.94
CA LEU A 55 -4.25 -5.13 0.24
C LEU A 55 -2.85 -4.54 0.08
N ILE A 56 -2.51 -4.11 -1.14
CA ILE A 56 -1.30 -3.34 -1.44
C ILE A 56 -1.74 -1.98 -1.96
N TYR A 57 -1.18 -0.88 -1.48
CA TYR A 57 -1.50 0.45 -1.97
C TYR A 57 -0.34 1.45 -1.79
N ILE A 58 -0.38 2.54 -2.54
CA ILE A 58 0.54 3.67 -2.40
C ILE A 58 -0.20 4.82 -1.69
N ASP A 59 0.39 5.32 -0.62
CA ASP A 59 -0.01 6.57 0.01
C ASP A 59 0.93 7.68 -0.48
N ALA A 60 0.43 8.52 -1.39
CA ALA A 60 1.20 9.57 -2.06
C ALA A 60 1.02 10.97 -1.44
N ASP A 61 0.11 11.14 -0.48
CA ASP A 61 -0.13 12.43 0.20
C ASP A 61 -0.89 12.22 1.53
N PRO A 62 -0.19 12.19 2.68
CA PRO A 62 -0.81 12.03 3.99
C PRO A 62 -1.68 13.25 4.34
N GLY A 63 -2.95 13.25 3.93
CA GLY A 63 -3.87 14.37 4.16
C GLY A 63 -4.95 14.53 3.10
N ALA A 64 -4.75 13.98 1.90
CA ALA A 64 -5.77 13.92 0.86
C ALA A 64 -6.74 12.74 1.14
N ASP A 65 -8.05 13.01 1.19
CA ASP A 65 -9.08 12.03 1.60
C ASP A 65 -9.19 10.77 0.71
N ILE A 66 -8.49 10.71 -0.42
CA ILE A 66 -8.52 9.58 -1.34
C ILE A 66 -7.09 9.14 -1.64
N LEU A 67 -6.74 7.95 -1.17
CA LEU A 67 -5.51 7.27 -1.59
C LEU A 67 -5.73 6.66 -2.97
N VAL A 68 -4.89 7.07 -3.91
CA VAL A 68 -5.04 6.72 -5.32
C VAL A 68 -4.03 5.61 -5.61
N GLN A 69 -4.56 4.41 -5.93
CA GLN A 69 -3.86 3.21 -6.39
C GLN A 69 -3.59 2.14 -5.33
N GLY A 70 -4.42 1.09 -5.36
CA GLY A 70 -4.18 -0.16 -4.65
C GLY A 70 -4.80 -1.37 -5.34
N ASP A 71 -4.44 -2.55 -4.86
CA ASP A 71 -4.96 -3.83 -5.30
C ASP A 71 -5.33 -4.70 -4.09
N ILE A 72 -6.48 -5.38 -4.17
CA ILE A 72 -6.90 -6.40 -3.21
C ILE A 72 -6.70 -7.78 -3.82
N PHE A 73 -6.04 -8.65 -3.07
CA PHE A 73 -5.81 -10.03 -3.42
C PHE A 73 -6.62 -10.98 -2.53
N PRO A 74 -7.09 -12.11 -3.08
CA PRO A 74 -7.84 -13.10 -2.32
C PRO A 74 -6.96 -13.79 -1.26
N SER A 75 -7.62 -14.42 -0.30
CA SER A 75 -6.96 -15.29 0.69
C SER A 75 -6.14 -16.38 -0.01
N ARG A 76 -4.93 -16.67 0.49
CA ARG A 76 -3.97 -17.70 0.00
C ARG A 76 -3.08 -17.30 -1.17
N ILE A 77 -2.79 -16.00 -1.33
CA ILE A 77 -1.73 -15.59 -2.24
C ILE A 77 -0.38 -16.18 -1.75
N ARG A 78 0.20 -17.10 -2.54
CA ARG A 78 1.51 -17.71 -2.20
C ARG A 78 2.68 -16.81 -2.56
N GLU A 79 2.46 -15.86 -3.45
CA GLU A 79 3.50 -15.04 -4.08
C GLU A 79 3.39 -13.56 -3.68
N LEU A 80 2.94 -13.25 -2.46
CA LEU A 80 2.73 -11.85 -2.04
C LEU A 80 3.93 -10.96 -2.37
N GLU A 81 5.13 -11.44 -2.08
CA GLU A 81 6.38 -10.72 -2.33
C GLU A 81 6.57 -10.40 -3.81
N SER A 82 6.32 -11.36 -4.70
CA SER A 82 6.37 -11.14 -6.14
C SER A 82 5.29 -10.16 -6.61
N TYR A 83 4.13 -10.13 -5.96
CA TYR A 83 3.10 -9.12 -6.25
C TYR A 83 3.52 -7.73 -5.77
N VAL A 84 4.16 -7.60 -4.61
CA VAL A 84 4.71 -6.32 -4.12
C VAL A 84 5.73 -5.77 -5.12
N LEU A 85 6.64 -6.61 -5.62
CA LEU A 85 7.61 -6.24 -6.65
C LEU A 85 6.94 -5.77 -7.94
N ARG A 86 6.01 -6.57 -8.49
CA ARG A 86 5.27 -6.21 -9.73
C ARG A 86 4.41 -4.96 -9.57
N PHE A 87 3.77 -4.80 -8.41
CA PHE A 87 2.95 -3.63 -8.10
C PHE A 87 3.83 -2.37 -8.02
N SER A 88 4.97 -2.45 -7.36
CA SER A 88 5.94 -1.36 -7.31
C SER A 88 6.43 -0.96 -8.71
N GLU A 89 6.81 -1.95 -9.52
CA GLU A 89 7.26 -1.74 -10.90
C GLU A 89 6.18 -1.08 -11.77
N SER A 90 4.93 -1.57 -11.71
CA SER A 90 3.82 -1.02 -12.51
C SER A 90 3.45 0.42 -12.13
N HIS A 91 3.78 0.84 -10.91
CA HIS A 91 3.57 2.20 -10.42
C HIS A 91 4.85 3.06 -10.45
N GLY A 92 5.93 2.58 -11.06
CA GLY A 92 7.17 3.35 -11.23
C GLY A 92 7.92 3.62 -9.92
N LEU A 93 7.65 2.85 -8.87
CA LEU A 93 8.40 2.90 -7.63
C LEU A 93 9.77 2.21 -7.81
N PRO A 94 10.86 2.77 -7.26
CA PRO A 94 12.17 2.14 -7.31
C PRO A 94 12.17 0.74 -6.69
N GLU A 95 12.94 -0.18 -7.27
CA GLU A 95 13.06 -1.57 -6.81
C GLU A 95 13.37 -1.68 -5.31
N TRP A 96 14.29 -0.86 -4.80
CA TRP A 96 14.68 -0.86 -3.38
C TRP A 96 13.51 -0.54 -2.43
N VAL A 97 12.46 0.17 -2.89
CA VAL A 97 11.26 0.43 -2.09
C VAL A 97 10.47 -0.88 -1.92
N ALA A 98 10.31 -1.63 -2.99
CA ALA A 98 9.64 -2.93 -2.95
C ALA A 98 10.42 -3.94 -2.11
N GLU A 99 11.75 -3.99 -2.26
CA GLU A 99 12.62 -4.87 -1.46
C GLU A 99 12.48 -4.58 0.03
N LYS A 100 12.56 -3.32 0.45
CA LYS A 100 12.35 -2.92 1.85
C LYS A 100 10.95 -3.26 2.35
N CYS A 101 9.94 -3.15 1.49
CA CYS A 101 8.58 -3.53 1.86
C CYS A 101 8.49 -5.05 2.08
N VAL A 102 9.11 -5.85 1.22
CA VAL A 102 9.19 -7.31 1.37
C VAL A 102 9.96 -7.69 2.63
N GLU A 103 11.09 -7.04 2.91
CA GLU A 103 11.84 -7.23 4.17
C GLU A 103 10.94 -6.93 5.38
N SER A 104 10.22 -5.81 5.35
CA SER A 104 9.27 -5.43 6.40
C SER A 104 8.14 -6.45 6.61
N ILE A 105 7.71 -7.18 5.57
CA ILE A 105 6.71 -8.25 5.68
C ILE A 105 7.28 -9.50 6.37
N ARG A 106 8.59 -9.76 6.19
CA ARG A 106 9.27 -10.95 6.72
C ARG A 106 9.61 -10.82 8.21
N GLY A 107 9.78 -9.60 8.71
CA GLY A 107 10.12 -9.29 10.12
C GLY A 107 11.58 -8.92 10.28
#